data_AF-A0A093YUA1-F1
#
_entry.id   AF-A0A093YUA1-F1
#
_cell.length_a   1.000
_cell.length_b   1.000
_cell.length_c   1.000
_cell.angle_alpha   90.00
_cell.angle_beta   90.00
_cell.angle_gamma   90.00
#
_symmetry.space_group_name_H-M   'P 1'
#
loop_
_entity.id
_entity.type
_entity.pdbx_description
1 polymer ?
#
loop_
_entity_poly.entity_id
_entity_poly.type
_entity_poly.pdbx_seq_one_letter_code
_entity_poly.pdbx_strand_id
1 'polypeptide(L)'
;MWERGGYGIEIPDYPYSDYRQLMDYCSEMNSAWSGYAAAENNLAEDAISLEILEVFRHGHREYIQKHEEQFQLITDGSFVNRLVSAMSGMSHCASIRFVDCEDCYSIPSNASPLTFRDDTQEFSRFMTAPLPWRDINRLDGGAENVSAKLLWELPIALHNAGLILRSIFIRRFPHPNWYPVNYPAPWTNLSAACQHLSEFHLESIILRGSSKPFDPLLGREQALIEQYMGAVLSSEALEVIVISFQDIDTIASLYRPSTYYRAGLLPEAINWPRIKRLDISHISFSQVELEKFCSGLGYKIEDIRLCYMDLRSGSWAGILDMLRERAAKKRQSCKYLYELTGGELGQQNTRLIEESRDYVNGVRVTENPLRGRSYST
;
A
#
# COMPACT_ATOMS: atom_id res chain seq x y z
N MET A 1 -18.91 2.35 11.75
CA MET A 1 -18.31 2.06 10.43
C MET A 1 -19.20 1.07 9.68
N TRP A 2 -20.36 1.55 9.23
CA TRP A 2 -21.24 0.88 8.29
C TRP A 2 -21.72 1.99 7.36
N GLU A 3 -20.91 2.33 6.36
CA GLU A 3 -21.40 3.23 5.30
C GLU A 3 -22.51 2.47 4.57
N ARG A 4 -23.69 3.10 4.50
CA ARG A 4 -24.85 2.61 3.77
C ARG A 4 -24.41 2.11 2.39
N GLY A 5 -24.32 0.80 2.24
CA GLY A 5 -24.27 0.11 0.95
C GLY A 5 -25.63 0.23 0.26
N GLY A 6 -25.99 1.45 -0.13
CA GLY A 6 -27.12 1.73 -1.01
C GLY A 6 -26.71 1.49 -2.46
N TYR A 7 -26.30 0.27 -2.78
CA TYR A 7 -26.28 -0.20 -4.16
C TYR A 7 -26.82 -1.63 -4.16
N GLY A 8 -27.99 -1.80 -4.76
CA GLY A 8 -28.70 -3.06 -4.88
C GLY A 8 -27.89 -4.09 -5.67
N ILE A 9 -26.99 -4.77 -4.98
CA ILE A 9 -26.47 -6.05 -5.40
C ILE A 9 -27.38 -7.06 -4.71
N GLU A 10 -28.43 -7.48 -5.42
CA GLU A 10 -29.16 -8.69 -5.05
C GLU A 10 -28.15 -9.84 -5.06
N ILE A 11 -27.80 -10.35 -3.88
CA ILE A 11 -27.07 -11.60 -3.74
C ILE A 11 -28.05 -12.69 -4.18
N PRO A 12 -27.91 -13.31 -5.37
CA PRO A 12 -29.03 -13.97 -6.05
C PRO A 12 -29.58 -15.22 -5.34
N ASP A 13 -28.87 -15.73 -4.32
CA ASP A 13 -29.17 -17.00 -3.66
C ASP A 13 -29.44 -16.89 -2.14
N TYR A 14 -29.57 -15.67 -1.58
CA TYR A 14 -29.80 -15.52 -0.13
C TYR A 14 -31.31 -15.36 0.20
N PRO A 15 -31.89 -16.14 1.15
CA PRO A 15 -33.31 -16.05 1.46
C PRO A 15 -33.71 -14.65 1.93
N TYR A 16 -34.70 -14.04 1.28
CA TYR A 16 -35.18 -12.68 1.58
C TYR A 16 -35.62 -12.50 3.05
N SER A 17 -36.10 -13.56 3.71
CA SER A 17 -36.44 -13.57 5.13
C SER A 17 -35.23 -13.34 6.04
N ASP A 18 -34.11 -13.97 5.70
CA ASP A 18 -32.90 -13.97 6.50
C ASP A 18 -32.19 -12.62 6.32
N TYR A 19 -32.29 -12.04 5.13
CA TYR A 19 -31.87 -10.66 4.87
C TYR A 19 -32.65 -9.64 5.70
N ARG A 20 -33.98 -9.78 5.78
CA ARG A 20 -34.81 -8.85 6.59
C ARG A 20 -34.48 -8.96 8.08
N GLN A 21 -34.38 -10.18 8.62
CA GLN A 21 -34.01 -10.39 10.02
C GLN A 21 -32.63 -9.81 10.35
N LEU A 22 -31.66 -9.95 9.45
CA LEU A 22 -30.34 -9.33 9.60
C LEU A 22 -30.44 -7.80 9.67
N MET A 23 -31.20 -7.19 8.76
CA MET A 23 -31.34 -5.74 8.71
C MET A 23 -32.00 -5.18 9.96
N ASP A 24 -33.02 -5.87 10.49
CA ASP A 24 -33.69 -5.50 11.74
C ASP A 24 -32.71 -5.60 12.92
N TYR A 25 -31.98 -6.72 13.04
CA TYR A 25 -30.97 -6.92 14.08
C TYR A 25 -29.83 -5.88 14.02
N CYS A 26 -29.30 -5.60 12.82
CA CYS A 26 -28.28 -4.57 12.62
C CYS A 26 -28.79 -3.16 12.97
N SER A 27 -30.07 -2.88 12.72
CA SER A 27 -30.71 -1.60 13.06
C SER A 27 -30.83 -1.44 14.58
N GLU A 28 -31.24 -2.49 15.28
CA GLU A 28 -31.30 -2.54 16.74
C GLU A 28 -29.91 -2.35 17.37
N MET A 29 -28.90 -3.09 16.89
CA MET A 29 -27.52 -2.96 17.36
C MET A 29 -26.96 -1.54 17.20
N ASN A 30 -27.15 -0.93 16.02
CA ASN A 30 -26.69 0.45 15.78
C ASN A 30 -27.40 1.45 16.67
N SER A 31 -28.70 1.25 16.94
CA SER A 31 -29.49 2.13 17.80
C SER A 31 -29.06 2.04 19.25
N ALA A 32 -28.86 0.82 19.76
CA ALA A 32 -28.37 0.56 21.11
C ALA A 32 -26.97 1.17 21.34
N TRP A 33 -26.04 0.98 20.40
CA TRP A 33 -24.69 1.55 20.47
C TRP A 33 -24.71 3.08 20.40
N SER A 34 -25.49 3.66 19.49
CA SER A 34 -25.57 5.12 19.32
C SER A 34 -26.17 5.81 20.55
N GLY A 35 -27.23 5.25 21.14
CA GLY A 35 -27.82 5.76 22.39
C GLY A 35 -26.84 5.71 23.56
N TYR A 36 -26.08 4.62 23.68
CA TYR A 36 -25.01 4.50 24.68
C TYR A 36 -23.89 5.54 24.47
N ALA A 37 -23.41 5.69 23.23
CA ALA A 37 -22.35 6.63 22.91
C ALA A 37 -22.75 8.10 23.09
N ALA A 38 -24.02 8.44 22.87
CA ALA A 38 -24.57 9.78 23.05
C ALA A 38 -24.85 10.16 24.52
N ALA A 39 -24.60 9.24 25.46
CA ALA A 39 -24.97 9.36 26.87
C ALA A 39 -26.48 9.70 27.07
N GLU A 40 -27.34 9.24 26.16
CA GLU A 40 -28.78 9.38 26.32
C GLU A 40 -29.27 8.35 27.35
N ASN A 41 -29.78 8.83 28.49
CA ASN A 41 -30.32 8.00 29.58
C ASN A 41 -31.61 7.22 29.19
N ASN A 42 -32.05 7.30 27.93
CA ASN A 42 -33.22 6.60 27.40
C ASN A 42 -32.80 5.40 26.55
N LEU A 43 -31.88 4.57 27.07
CA LEU A 43 -31.66 3.25 26.48
C LEU A 43 -32.98 2.47 26.60
N ALA A 44 -33.42 1.84 25.51
CA ALA A 44 -34.55 0.93 25.57
C ALA A 44 -34.26 -0.14 26.65
N GLU A 45 -35.12 -0.22 27.66
CA GLU A 45 -35.00 -1.16 28.80
C GLU A 45 -35.30 -2.61 28.39
N ASP A 46 -35.34 -2.92 27.10
CA ASP A 46 -35.62 -4.27 26.63
C ASP A 46 -34.37 -5.15 26.77
N ALA A 47 -34.60 -6.41 27.17
CA ALA A 47 -33.53 -7.34 27.52
C ALA A 47 -32.53 -7.58 26.39
N ILE A 48 -32.99 -7.50 25.13
CA ILE A 48 -32.18 -7.67 23.91
C ILE A 48 -31.17 -6.53 23.79
N SER A 49 -31.60 -5.27 23.98
CA SER A 49 -30.69 -4.11 23.98
C SER A 49 -29.62 -4.21 25.07
N LEU A 50 -29.98 -4.72 26.26
CA LEU A 50 -29.03 -4.90 27.36
C LEU A 50 -27.99 -5.99 27.09
N GLU A 51 -28.42 -7.13 26.54
CA GLU A 51 -27.54 -8.24 26.14
C GLU A 51 -26.55 -7.77 25.06
N ILE A 52 -27.06 -7.09 24.03
CA ILE A 52 -26.24 -6.50 22.95
C ILE A 52 -25.21 -5.52 23.53
N LEU A 53 -25.62 -4.62 24.42
CA LEU A 53 -24.73 -3.64 25.06
C LEU A 53 -23.65 -4.30 25.91
N GLU A 54 -23.96 -5.38 26.62
CA GLU A 54 -22.97 -6.11 27.41
C GLU A 54 -21.88 -6.70 26.50
N VAL A 55 -22.26 -7.29 25.37
CA VAL A 55 -21.31 -7.83 24.40
C VAL A 55 -20.46 -6.72 23.77
N PHE A 56 -21.06 -5.59 23.39
CA PHE A 56 -20.31 -4.43 22.89
C PHE A 56 -19.31 -3.89 23.92
N ARG A 57 -19.71 -3.75 25.19
CA ARG A 57 -18.82 -3.28 26.27
C ARG A 57 -17.69 -4.26 26.53
N HIS A 58 -17.97 -5.56 26.51
CA HIS A 58 -16.96 -6.58 26.66
C HIS A 58 -15.95 -6.53 25.51
N GLY A 59 -16.42 -6.57 24.26
CA GLY A 59 -15.56 -6.48 23.08
C GLY A 59 -14.74 -5.18 23.03
N HIS A 60 -15.32 -4.04 23.40
CA HIS A 60 -14.59 -2.77 23.48
C HIS A 60 -13.49 -2.78 24.55
N ARG A 61 -13.74 -3.37 25.73
CA ARG A 61 -12.71 -3.53 26.77
C ARG A 61 -11.57 -4.43 26.31
N GLU A 62 -11.90 -5.55 25.67
CA GLU A 62 -10.90 -6.46 25.11
C GLU A 62 -10.09 -5.80 24.00
N TYR A 63 -10.74 -5.03 23.12
CA TYR A 63 -10.07 -4.25 22.08
C TYR A 63 -9.07 -3.26 22.69
N ILE A 64 -9.48 -2.48 23.72
CA ILE A 64 -8.59 -1.55 24.43
C ILE A 64 -7.39 -2.30 25.03
N GLN A 65 -7.65 -3.44 25.69
CA GLN A 65 -6.59 -4.23 26.31
C GLN A 65 -5.58 -4.73 25.26
N LYS A 66 -6.05 -5.33 24.16
CA LYS A 66 -5.17 -5.80 23.07
C LYS A 66 -4.38 -4.66 22.43
N HIS A 67 -5.00 -3.48 22.28
CA HIS A 67 -4.33 -2.31 21.74
C HIS A 67 -3.21 -1.81 22.66
N GLU A 68 -3.44 -1.79 23.98
CA GLU A 68 -2.42 -1.46 24.98
C GLU A 68 -1.28 -2.48 24.99
N GLU A 69 -1.61 -3.79 24.93
CA GLU A 69 -0.61 -4.86 24.82
C GLU A 69 0.25 -4.70 23.55
N GLN A 70 -0.37 -4.41 22.41
CA GLN A 70 0.34 -4.12 21.16
C GLN A 70 1.26 -2.89 21.31
N PHE A 71 0.75 -1.81 21.89
CA PHE A 71 1.53 -0.59 22.12
C PHE A 71 2.76 -0.87 23.00
N GLN A 72 2.61 -1.65 24.07
CA GLN A 72 3.70 -2.03 24.96
C GLN A 72 4.74 -2.90 24.25
N LEU A 73 4.32 -3.96 23.54
CA LEU A 73 5.20 -4.85 22.78
C LEU A 73 6.06 -4.14 21.74
N ILE A 74 5.51 -3.08 21.15
CA ILE A 74 6.17 -2.24 20.16
C ILE A 74 7.10 -1.23 20.84
N THR A 75 6.65 -0.59 21.91
CA THR A 75 7.39 0.48 22.60
C THR A 75 8.60 -0.04 23.37
N ASP A 76 8.50 -1.19 24.02
CA ASP A 76 9.59 -1.82 24.77
C ASP A 76 10.60 -2.57 23.88
N GLY A 77 10.33 -2.66 22.57
CA GLY A 77 11.14 -3.38 21.59
C GLY A 77 11.11 -4.90 21.73
N SER A 78 10.29 -5.45 22.63
CA SER A 78 10.19 -6.88 22.89
C SER A 78 9.70 -7.64 21.65
N PHE A 79 8.79 -7.04 20.87
CA PHE A 79 8.32 -7.62 19.61
C PHE A 79 9.47 -7.84 18.62
N VAL A 80 10.25 -6.78 18.35
CA VAL A 80 11.39 -6.83 17.43
C VAL A 80 12.45 -7.82 17.93
N ASN A 81 12.79 -7.78 19.23
CA ASN A 81 13.78 -8.68 19.82
C ASN A 81 13.38 -10.16 19.72
N ARG A 82 12.09 -10.47 19.92
CA ARG A 82 11.56 -11.83 19.78
C ARG A 82 11.62 -12.30 18.33
N LEU A 83 11.25 -11.45 17.36
CA LEU A 83 11.35 -11.77 15.93
C LEU A 83 12.80 -12.01 15.51
N VAL A 84 13.73 -11.15 15.93
CA VAL A 84 15.16 -11.31 15.65
C VAL A 84 15.68 -12.62 16.23
N SER A 85 15.32 -12.95 17.47
CA SER A 85 15.72 -14.21 18.13
C SER A 85 15.19 -15.43 17.38
N ALA A 86 13.91 -15.39 16.97
CA ALA A 86 13.30 -16.47 16.19
C ALA A 86 13.96 -16.63 14.82
N MET A 87 14.17 -15.53 14.08
CA MET A 87 14.80 -15.55 12.76
C MET A 87 16.27 -15.96 12.81
N SER A 88 16.99 -15.65 13.90
CA SER A 88 18.37 -16.10 14.12
C SER A 88 18.48 -17.63 14.19
N GLY A 89 17.42 -18.31 14.62
CA GLY A 89 17.35 -19.77 14.62
C GLY A 89 17.01 -20.39 13.25
N MET A 90 16.69 -19.58 12.24
CA MET A 90 16.22 -20.04 10.92
C MET A 90 17.31 -19.86 9.86
N SER A 91 17.88 -20.96 9.35
CA SER A 91 19.01 -20.94 8.41
C SER A 91 18.73 -20.27 7.05
N HIS A 92 17.46 -20.08 6.69
CA HIS A 92 17.04 -19.56 5.38
C HIS A 92 16.02 -18.43 5.47
N CYS A 93 15.79 -17.86 6.65
CA CYS A 93 14.85 -16.74 6.77
C CYS A 93 15.51 -15.45 6.29
N ALA A 94 15.09 -14.97 5.12
CA ALA A 94 15.68 -13.82 4.44
C ALA A 94 14.61 -12.85 3.88
N SER A 95 13.36 -13.01 4.29
CA SER A 95 12.23 -12.22 3.77
C SER A 95 11.32 -11.73 4.88
N ILE A 96 10.85 -10.48 4.77
CA ILE A 96 9.85 -9.91 5.67
C ILE A 96 8.67 -9.42 4.85
N ARG A 97 7.47 -9.62 5.38
CA ARG A 97 6.23 -9.14 4.80
C ARG A 97 5.47 -8.29 5.81
N PHE A 98 5.20 -7.04 5.45
CA PHE A 98 4.33 -6.14 6.20
C PHE A 98 2.95 -6.10 5.54
N VAL A 99 1.93 -6.53 6.28
CA VAL A 99 0.54 -6.61 5.83
C VAL A 99 -0.35 -5.97 6.89
N ASP A 100 -1.34 -5.20 6.46
CA ASP A 100 -2.25 -4.45 7.31
C ASP A 100 -3.69 -5.00 7.31
N CYS A 101 -3.90 -6.20 6.79
CA CYS A 101 -5.08 -7.02 7.07
C CYS A 101 -4.67 -8.48 7.08
N GLU A 102 -5.20 -9.22 8.04
CA GLU A 102 -5.08 -10.67 8.06
C GLU A 102 -6.42 -11.27 7.67
N ASP A 103 -6.37 -12.29 6.80
CA ASP A 103 -7.54 -13.05 6.39
C ASP A 103 -8.22 -13.74 7.59
N CYS A 104 -7.50 -13.91 8.71
CA CYS A 104 -8.00 -14.58 9.91
C CYS A 104 -9.19 -13.85 10.55
N TYR A 105 -9.37 -12.54 10.34
CA TYR A 105 -10.56 -11.78 10.80
C TYR A 105 -11.63 -11.63 9.73
N SER A 106 -11.41 -12.20 8.54
CA SER A 106 -12.41 -12.18 7.47
C SER A 106 -13.52 -13.18 7.77
N ILE A 107 -14.76 -12.75 7.58
CA ILE A 107 -15.91 -13.64 7.60
C ILE A 107 -15.81 -14.53 6.35
N PRO A 108 -15.94 -15.86 6.47
CA PRO A 108 -16.01 -16.74 5.30
C PRO A 108 -17.08 -16.23 4.32
N SER A 109 -16.78 -16.24 3.02
CA SER A 109 -17.71 -15.72 1.99
C SER A 109 -19.05 -16.45 1.94
N ASN A 110 -19.16 -17.62 2.59
CA ASN A 110 -20.34 -18.44 2.73
C ASN A 110 -20.94 -18.44 4.15
N ALA A 111 -20.40 -17.67 5.09
CA ALA A 111 -20.99 -17.58 6.42
C ALA A 111 -22.33 -16.85 6.33
N SER A 112 -23.30 -17.33 7.10
CA SER A 112 -24.58 -16.62 7.24
C SER A 112 -24.31 -15.24 7.83
N PRO A 113 -24.84 -14.16 7.24
CA PRO A 113 -24.90 -12.87 7.90
C PRO A 113 -25.44 -12.90 9.34
N LEU A 114 -26.26 -13.90 9.69
CA LEU A 114 -26.80 -14.10 11.04
C LEU A 114 -25.77 -14.70 12.03
N THR A 115 -24.58 -15.10 11.58
CA THR A 115 -23.53 -15.65 12.45
C THR A 115 -23.20 -14.72 13.62
N PHE A 116 -23.26 -13.39 13.44
CA PHE A 116 -23.03 -12.45 14.54
C PHE A 116 -24.18 -12.35 15.55
N ARG A 117 -25.38 -12.77 15.18
CA ARG A 117 -26.53 -12.88 16.10
C ARG A 117 -26.45 -14.19 16.88
N ASP A 118 -26.14 -15.27 16.18
CA ASP A 118 -26.26 -16.62 16.73
C ASP A 118 -24.96 -17.10 17.42
N ASP A 119 -23.83 -16.39 17.21
CA ASP A 119 -22.52 -16.70 17.79
C ASP A 119 -21.85 -15.46 18.40
N THR A 120 -22.01 -15.30 19.71
CA THR A 120 -21.41 -14.22 20.51
C THR A 120 -19.88 -14.27 20.49
N GLN A 121 -19.27 -15.45 20.33
CA GLN A 121 -17.82 -15.59 20.29
C GLN A 121 -17.26 -15.04 18.98
N GLU A 122 -17.91 -15.34 17.85
CA GLU A 122 -17.54 -14.77 16.55
C GLU A 122 -17.77 -13.26 16.52
N PHE A 123 -18.84 -12.77 17.16
CA PHE A 123 -19.06 -11.34 17.29
C PHE A 123 -18.00 -10.65 18.17
N SER A 124 -17.61 -11.22 19.31
CA SER A 124 -16.49 -10.72 20.13
C SER A 124 -15.17 -10.73 19.35
N ARG A 125 -14.88 -11.82 18.61
CA ARG A 125 -13.69 -11.94 17.75
C ARG A 125 -13.65 -10.83 16.70
N PHE A 126 -14.79 -10.52 16.08
CA PHE A 126 -14.91 -9.42 15.13
C PHE A 126 -14.74 -8.05 15.79
N MET A 127 -15.34 -7.82 16.95
CA MET A 127 -15.22 -6.57 17.72
C MET A 127 -13.79 -6.27 18.17
N THR A 128 -12.96 -7.30 18.33
CA THR A 128 -11.54 -7.18 18.72
C THR A 128 -10.58 -7.26 17.54
N ALA A 129 -11.09 -7.29 16.30
CA ALA A 129 -10.26 -7.29 15.10
C ALA A 129 -9.44 -5.99 15.01
N PRO A 130 -8.16 -6.07 14.63
CA PRO A 130 -7.36 -4.88 14.42
C PRO A 130 -7.95 -4.06 13.27
N LEU A 131 -8.06 -2.75 13.47
CA LEU A 131 -8.48 -1.85 12.40
C LEU A 131 -7.41 -1.80 11.30
N PRO A 132 -7.79 -1.92 10.02
CA PRO A 132 -6.90 -1.61 8.93
C PRO A 132 -6.34 -0.21 9.09
N TRP A 133 -5.10 -0.01 8.66
CA TRP A 133 -4.42 1.28 8.74
C TRP A 133 -5.24 2.44 8.15
N ARG A 134 -5.92 2.19 7.02
CA ARG A 134 -6.86 3.16 6.41
C ARG A 134 -7.93 3.65 7.37
N ASP A 135 -8.48 2.75 8.18
CA ASP A 135 -9.66 3.00 9.01
C ASP A 135 -9.28 3.76 10.29
N ILE A 136 -8.06 3.54 10.80
CA ILE A 136 -7.45 4.31 11.90
C ILE A 136 -7.43 5.82 11.59
N ASN A 137 -7.24 6.19 10.32
CA ASN A 137 -7.18 7.58 9.88
C ASN A 137 -8.51 8.34 9.98
N ARG A 138 -9.61 7.59 9.92
CA ARG A 138 -10.96 8.14 10.00
C ARG A 138 -11.37 8.37 11.46
N LEU A 139 -10.53 8.00 12.42
CA LEU A 139 -10.79 8.21 13.84
C LEU A 139 -10.51 9.67 14.23
N ASP A 140 -11.46 10.28 14.92
CA ASP A 140 -11.34 11.63 15.45
C ASP A 140 -10.14 11.74 16.40
N GLY A 141 -9.30 12.76 16.21
CA GLY A 141 -8.11 13.01 17.03
C GLY A 141 -6.80 12.51 16.44
N GLY A 142 -6.83 11.64 15.42
CA GLY A 142 -5.64 11.11 14.74
C GLY A 142 -4.80 10.20 15.64
N ALA A 143 -4.83 8.89 15.41
CA ALA A 143 -4.01 7.97 16.18
C ALA A 143 -2.59 7.86 15.60
N GLU A 144 -1.58 7.92 16.46
CA GLU A 144 -0.21 7.59 16.11
C GLU A 144 -0.10 6.10 15.77
N ASN A 145 0.49 5.76 14.62
CA ASN A 145 0.72 4.36 14.27
C ASN A 145 2.12 3.95 14.72
N VAL A 146 2.25 3.57 15.98
CA VAL A 146 3.51 3.06 16.52
C VAL A 146 4.03 1.83 15.77
N SER A 147 3.16 1.07 15.10
CA SER A 147 3.57 -0.10 14.31
C SER A 147 4.28 0.29 13.01
N ALA A 148 4.05 1.50 12.50
CA ALA A 148 4.71 2.01 11.30
C ALA A 148 6.25 2.04 11.45
N LYS A 149 6.73 2.15 12.69
CA LYS A 149 8.15 2.17 13.01
C LYS A 149 8.87 0.85 12.75
N LEU A 150 8.14 -0.26 12.71
CA LEU A 150 8.67 -1.59 12.40
C LEU A 150 9.26 -1.67 10.99
N LEU A 151 8.83 -0.78 10.08
CA LEU A 151 9.33 -0.72 8.70
C LEU A 151 10.83 -0.46 8.60
N TRP A 152 11.44 0.17 9.62
CA TRP A 152 12.89 0.37 9.69
C TRP A 152 13.52 -0.28 10.92
N GLU A 153 12.85 -0.34 12.06
CA GLU A 153 13.43 -0.94 13.27
C GLU A 153 13.74 -2.42 13.07
N LEU A 154 12.83 -3.17 12.45
CA LEU A 154 13.00 -4.60 12.27
C LEU A 154 14.14 -4.92 11.28
N PRO A 155 14.23 -4.31 10.08
CA PRO A 155 15.39 -4.49 9.21
C PRO A 155 16.71 -4.17 9.91
N ILE A 156 16.78 -3.05 10.64
CA ILE A 156 18.00 -2.63 11.35
C ILE A 156 18.37 -3.63 12.45
N ALA A 157 17.41 -4.08 13.25
CA ALA A 157 17.67 -5.01 14.34
C ALA A 157 18.14 -6.38 13.81
N LEU A 158 17.58 -6.86 12.70
CA LEU A 158 18.01 -8.08 12.03
C LEU A 158 19.44 -7.95 11.50
N HIS A 159 19.75 -6.83 10.85
CA HIS A 159 21.10 -6.53 10.39
C HIS A 159 22.11 -6.50 11.56
N ASN A 160 21.75 -5.86 12.68
CA ASN A 160 22.61 -5.82 13.87
C ASN A 160 22.83 -7.21 14.50
N ALA A 161 21.89 -8.13 14.31
CA ALA A 161 22.03 -9.54 14.71
C ALA A 161 22.83 -10.38 13.69
N GLY A 162 23.36 -9.78 12.62
CA GLY A 162 24.12 -10.45 11.57
C GLY A 162 23.28 -11.17 10.53
N LEU A 163 21.96 -10.93 10.50
CA LEU A 163 21.07 -11.50 9.50
C LEU A 163 21.09 -10.67 8.21
N ILE A 164 20.96 -11.37 7.08
CA ILE A 164 20.98 -10.76 5.75
C ILE A 164 19.59 -10.85 5.14
N LEU A 165 18.92 -9.70 5.04
CA LEU A 165 17.64 -9.59 4.34
C LEU A 165 17.83 -9.57 2.84
N ARG A 166 17.00 -10.34 2.14
CA ARG A 166 16.96 -10.47 0.68
C ARG A 166 15.66 -9.95 0.08
N SER A 167 14.55 -10.02 0.81
CA SER A 167 13.25 -9.61 0.31
C SER A 167 12.45 -8.83 1.34
N ILE A 168 11.88 -7.70 0.94
CA ILE A 168 10.93 -6.92 1.73
C ILE A 168 9.68 -6.72 0.90
N PHE A 169 8.54 -7.05 1.48
CA PHE A 169 7.24 -6.79 0.91
C PHE A 169 6.42 -5.91 1.85
N ILE A 170 5.82 -4.87 1.30
CA ILE A 170 4.93 -3.94 1.98
C ILE A 170 3.64 -3.88 1.19
N ARG A 171 2.56 -4.39 1.77
CA ARG A 171 1.26 -4.32 1.10
C ARG A 171 0.74 -2.90 1.01
N ARG A 172 0.83 -2.18 2.13
CA ARG A 172 0.34 -0.83 2.26
C ARG A 172 1.34 -0.03 3.07
N PHE A 173 1.86 1.06 2.51
CA PHE A 173 2.75 1.95 3.25
C PHE A 173 1.92 2.90 4.11
N PRO A 174 2.30 3.13 5.38
CA PRO A 174 1.53 3.96 6.29
C PRO A 174 1.60 5.44 5.90
N HIS A 175 0.53 6.18 6.18
CA HIS A 175 0.47 7.61 5.87
C HIS A 175 1.56 8.37 6.67
N PRO A 176 2.25 9.37 6.07
CA PRO A 176 3.34 10.09 6.73
C PRO A 176 3.00 10.82 8.04
N ASN A 177 1.73 11.21 8.23
CA ASN A 177 1.27 11.80 9.49
C ASN A 177 1.14 10.80 10.65
N TRP A 178 1.34 9.50 10.41
CA TRP A 178 1.24 8.49 11.44
C TRP A 178 2.56 8.18 12.15
N TYR A 179 3.64 8.84 11.75
CA TYR A 179 4.94 8.67 12.36
C TYR A 179 5.12 9.64 13.54
N PRO A 180 5.72 9.20 14.66
CA PRO A 180 5.99 10.09 15.78
C PRO A 180 6.85 11.28 15.35
N VAL A 181 6.53 12.46 15.89
CA VAL A 181 7.16 13.75 15.53
C VAL A 181 8.68 13.76 15.75
N ASN A 182 9.18 12.91 16.65
CA ASN A 182 10.59 12.82 17.06
C ASN A 182 11.18 11.46 16.67
N TYR A 183 11.48 11.28 15.38
CA TYR A 183 12.19 10.09 14.91
C TYR A 183 13.67 10.40 14.63
N PRO A 184 14.64 9.75 15.32
CA PRO A 184 16.05 9.87 14.95
C PRO A 184 16.23 9.23 13.57
N ALA A 185 16.79 9.97 12.61
CA ALA A 185 16.95 9.55 11.21
C ALA A 185 17.77 8.24 11.13
N PRO A 186 17.14 7.05 11.01
CA PRO A 186 17.85 5.79 11.02
C PRO A 186 18.26 5.39 9.59
N TRP A 187 18.18 6.32 8.63
CA TRP A 187 18.26 6.03 7.19
C TRP A 187 19.59 5.42 6.77
N THR A 188 20.71 5.84 7.38
CA THR A 188 22.02 5.22 7.12
C THR A 188 22.05 3.77 7.59
N ASN A 189 21.49 3.50 8.78
CA ASN A 189 21.41 2.14 9.33
C ASN A 189 20.43 1.27 8.51
N LEU A 190 19.32 1.86 8.06
CA LEU A 190 18.36 1.18 7.19
C LEU A 190 18.98 0.85 5.84
N SER A 191 19.72 1.79 5.25
CA SER A 191 20.46 1.55 4.00
C SER A 191 21.48 0.43 4.17
N ALA A 192 22.23 0.42 5.28
CA ALA A 192 23.14 -0.68 5.60
C ALA A 192 22.38 -2.02 5.77
N ALA A 193 21.24 -2.02 6.46
CA ALA A 193 20.41 -3.21 6.64
C ALA A 193 19.84 -3.76 5.32
N CYS A 194 19.57 -2.87 4.37
CA CYS A 194 18.99 -3.21 3.07
C CYS A 194 20.05 -3.41 1.97
N GLN A 195 21.34 -3.26 2.23
CA GLN A 195 22.41 -3.29 1.20
C GLN A 195 22.52 -4.60 0.39
N HIS A 196 21.88 -5.67 0.89
CA HIS A 196 21.88 -7.01 0.29
C HIS A 196 20.52 -7.44 -0.24
N LEU A 197 19.55 -6.53 -0.23
CA LEU A 197 18.20 -6.74 -0.71
C LEU A 197 18.23 -7.04 -2.22
N SER A 198 17.60 -8.13 -2.62
CA SER A 198 17.42 -8.53 -4.02
C SER A 198 16.00 -8.29 -4.52
N GLU A 199 15.03 -8.21 -3.61
CA GLU A 199 13.61 -8.03 -3.96
C GLU A 199 12.96 -6.97 -3.06
N PHE A 200 12.25 -6.04 -3.69
CA PHE A 200 11.43 -5.07 -2.98
C PHE A 200 10.04 -4.97 -3.62
N HIS A 201 9.01 -5.08 -2.79
CA HIS A 201 7.62 -4.99 -3.19
C HIS A 201 6.88 -3.96 -2.35
N LEU A 202 6.23 -3.03 -3.01
CA LEU A 202 5.29 -2.07 -2.45
C LEU A 202 4.02 -2.07 -3.30
N GLU A 203 2.90 -2.53 -2.73
CA GLU A 203 1.64 -2.62 -3.48
C GLU A 203 0.77 -1.36 -3.42
N SER A 204 0.86 -0.56 -2.36
CA SER A 204 0.08 0.67 -2.23
C SER A 204 0.67 1.61 -1.20
N ILE A 205 0.36 2.90 -1.32
CA ILE A 205 0.68 3.92 -0.32
C ILE A 205 -0.60 4.66 0.02
N ILE A 206 -0.81 4.94 1.30
CA ILE A 206 -1.91 5.80 1.73
C ILE A 206 -1.44 7.24 1.64
N LEU A 207 -1.94 7.98 0.65
CA LEU A 207 -1.57 9.39 0.42
C LEU A 207 -2.69 10.34 0.85
N ARG A 208 -3.96 9.92 0.85
CA ARG A 208 -5.09 10.80 1.21
C ARG A 208 -5.64 10.46 2.58
N GLY A 209 -4.95 10.97 3.59
CA GLY A 209 -5.31 10.64 4.95
C GLY A 209 -6.25 11.58 5.70
N SER A 210 -6.56 12.75 5.17
CA SER A 210 -7.34 13.74 5.93
C SER A 210 -8.50 14.27 5.11
N SER A 211 -9.49 14.83 5.78
CA SER A 211 -10.56 15.63 5.17
C SER A 211 -10.06 16.82 4.33
N LYS A 212 -8.74 17.03 4.26
CA LYS A 212 -8.07 17.97 3.37
C LYS A 212 -7.34 17.21 2.25
N PRO A 213 -7.47 17.67 0.99
CA PRO A 213 -6.73 17.07 -0.12
C PRO A 213 -5.24 17.05 0.20
N PHE A 214 -4.60 15.92 -0.08
CA PHE A 214 -3.15 15.80 -0.10
C PHE A 214 -2.60 16.92 -0.98
N ASP A 215 -1.89 17.86 -0.36
CA ASP A 215 -1.18 18.91 -1.08
C ASP A 215 0.25 18.40 -1.32
N PRO A 216 0.61 17.99 -2.55
CA PRO A 216 1.98 17.60 -2.88
C PRO A 216 3.01 18.73 -2.66
N LEU A 217 2.60 19.94 -2.23
CA LEU A 217 3.47 21.01 -1.73
C LEU A 217 3.90 20.83 -0.25
N LEU A 218 3.30 19.92 0.53
CA LEU A 218 3.72 19.62 1.90
C LEU A 218 4.94 18.69 1.88
N GLY A 219 6.09 19.25 1.52
CA GLY A 219 7.37 18.54 1.32
C GLY A 219 7.87 17.70 2.50
N ARG A 220 7.27 17.79 3.70
CA ARG A 220 7.63 16.96 4.86
C ARG A 220 7.13 15.51 4.73
N GLU A 221 5.91 15.32 4.27
CA GLU A 221 5.28 14.00 4.16
C GLU A 221 5.94 13.17 3.04
N GLN A 222 6.13 13.83 1.90
CA GLN A 222 6.87 13.27 0.77
C GLN A 222 8.33 12.97 1.13
N ALA A 223 8.99 13.83 1.91
CA ALA A 223 10.38 13.60 2.33
C ALA A 223 10.56 12.31 3.13
N LEU A 224 9.60 11.92 3.98
CA LEU A 224 9.71 10.67 4.74
C LEU A 224 9.60 9.44 3.83
N ILE A 225 8.63 9.44 2.92
CA ILE A 225 8.48 8.37 1.91
C ILE A 225 9.78 8.30 1.09
N GLU A 226 10.29 9.43 0.62
CA GLU A 226 11.51 9.48 -0.18
C GLU A 226 12.76 9.04 0.58
N GLN A 227 12.90 9.38 1.86
CA GLN A 227 14.00 8.91 2.71
C GLN A 227 13.93 7.40 2.93
N TYR A 228 12.74 6.87 3.20
CA TYR A 228 12.53 5.43 3.33
C TYR A 228 12.85 4.70 2.02
N MET A 229 12.24 5.13 0.91
CA MET A 229 12.47 4.53 -0.41
C MET A 229 13.93 4.64 -0.82
N GLY A 230 14.58 5.78 -0.59
CA GLY A 230 16.00 5.98 -0.88
C GLY A 230 16.89 5.03 -0.08
N ALA A 231 16.56 4.74 1.17
CA ALA A 231 17.31 3.80 1.99
C ALA A 231 17.08 2.32 1.59
N VAL A 232 15.85 1.93 1.27
CA VAL A 232 15.53 0.54 0.92
C VAL A 232 15.93 0.19 -0.52
N LEU A 233 15.91 1.16 -1.43
CA LEU A 233 16.24 0.98 -2.84
C LEU A 233 17.73 1.22 -3.17
N SER A 234 18.58 1.50 -2.19
CA SER A 234 20.00 1.79 -2.38
C SER A 234 20.85 0.57 -2.77
N SER A 235 20.29 -0.65 -2.67
CA SER A 235 21.01 -1.90 -2.91
C SER A 235 21.29 -2.14 -4.39
N GLU A 236 22.58 -2.28 -4.73
CA GLU A 236 23.00 -2.72 -6.08
C GLU A 236 22.68 -4.21 -6.35
N ALA A 237 22.28 -4.96 -5.32
CA ALA A 237 21.89 -6.36 -5.44
C ALA A 237 20.43 -6.56 -5.90
N LEU A 238 19.66 -5.46 -6.06
CA LEU A 238 18.25 -5.52 -6.47
C LEU A 238 18.08 -6.16 -7.85
N GLU A 239 17.26 -7.21 -7.88
CA GLU A 239 16.88 -7.96 -9.07
C GLU A 239 15.39 -7.81 -9.40
N VAL A 240 14.53 -7.62 -8.38
CA VAL A 240 13.08 -7.47 -8.54
C VAL A 240 12.60 -6.24 -7.78
N ILE A 241 11.92 -5.34 -8.48
CA ILE A 241 11.28 -4.17 -7.90
C ILE A 241 9.84 -4.12 -8.40
N VAL A 242 8.90 -4.06 -7.47
CA VAL A 242 7.49 -3.82 -7.74
C VAL A 242 7.03 -2.69 -6.85
N ILE A 243 6.69 -1.53 -7.41
CA ILE A 243 6.30 -0.35 -6.65
C ILE A 243 5.04 0.25 -7.26
N SER A 244 3.99 0.34 -6.47
CA SER A 244 2.80 1.11 -6.81
C SER A 244 2.59 2.22 -5.79
N PHE A 245 2.54 3.45 -6.30
CA PHE A 245 2.16 4.62 -5.51
C PHE A 245 0.64 4.86 -5.56
N GLN A 246 -0.14 3.82 -5.85
CA GLN A 246 -1.59 3.92 -5.89
C GLN A 246 -2.13 4.16 -4.49
N ASP A 247 -2.95 5.20 -4.39
CA ASP A 247 -3.74 5.51 -3.22
C ASP A 247 -5.11 4.80 -3.31
N ILE A 248 -5.21 3.63 -2.68
CA ILE A 248 -6.41 2.78 -2.73
C ILE A 248 -7.39 3.22 -1.63
N ASP A 249 -7.83 4.48 -1.67
CA ASP A 249 -8.68 5.06 -0.61
C ASP A 249 -10.17 5.15 -0.97
N THR A 250 -10.57 4.92 -2.22
CA THR A 250 -12.00 4.89 -2.60
C THR A 250 -12.29 4.00 -3.81
N ILE A 251 -13.51 3.47 -3.92
CA ILE A 251 -14.02 2.86 -5.17
C ILE A 251 -13.89 3.83 -6.36
N ALA A 252 -13.95 5.14 -6.11
CA ALA A 252 -13.69 6.17 -7.12
C ALA A 252 -12.23 6.20 -7.64
N SER A 253 -11.25 5.85 -6.79
CA SER A 253 -9.83 5.73 -7.19
C SER A 253 -9.56 4.58 -8.17
N LEU A 254 -10.50 3.64 -8.30
CA LEU A 254 -10.43 2.55 -9.31
C LEU A 254 -10.71 3.07 -10.73
N TYR A 255 -11.36 4.23 -10.89
CA TYR A 255 -11.82 4.71 -12.19
C TYR A 255 -11.01 5.89 -12.75
N ARG A 256 -10.38 6.71 -11.90
CA ARG A 256 -9.34 7.68 -12.30
C ARG A 256 -8.39 7.97 -11.13
N PRO A 257 -7.09 7.70 -11.25
CA PRO A 257 -6.12 8.26 -10.31
C PRO A 257 -6.17 9.78 -10.44
N SER A 258 -6.65 10.46 -9.41
CA SER A 258 -6.79 11.93 -9.44
C SER A 258 -5.44 12.65 -9.27
N THR A 259 -4.38 11.93 -8.89
CA THR A 259 -3.03 12.47 -8.66
C THR A 259 -1.96 11.37 -8.79
N TYR A 260 -0.91 11.61 -9.57
CA TYR A 260 0.30 10.78 -9.61
C TYR A 260 1.29 11.20 -8.52
N TYR A 261 1.98 10.24 -7.90
CA TYR A 261 3.05 10.54 -6.96
C TYR A 261 4.22 11.24 -7.68
N ARG A 262 4.80 12.29 -7.12
CA ARG A 262 5.97 12.95 -7.74
C ARG A 262 7.24 12.27 -7.25
N ALA A 263 7.98 11.68 -8.17
CA ALA A 263 9.32 11.18 -7.88
C ALA A 263 10.24 12.38 -7.62
N GLY A 264 10.39 12.82 -6.37
CA GLY A 264 11.36 13.85 -5.99
C GLY A 264 12.77 13.24 -5.97
N LEU A 265 13.24 12.76 -4.83
CA LEU A 265 14.58 12.20 -4.66
C LEU A 265 14.74 10.75 -5.15
N LEU A 266 13.65 10.08 -5.54
CA LEU A 266 13.69 8.68 -5.97
C LEU A 266 14.74 8.42 -7.08
N PRO A 267 14.86 9.24 -8.14
CA PRO A 267 15.87 9.02 -9.19
C PRO A 267 17.32 9.10 -8.71
N GLU A 268 17.59 9.67 -7.53
CA GLU A 268 18.94 9.79 -6.99
C GLU A 268 19.45 8.51 -6.32
N ALA A 269 18.54 7.67 -5.84
CA ALA A 269 18.86 6.42 -5.16
C ALA A 269 19.07 5.24 -6.14
N ILE A 270 18.94 5.46 -7.45
CA ILE A 270 18.82 4.40 -8.44
C ILE A 270 20.18 4.04 -9.02
N ASN A 271 20.63 2.85 -8.65
CA ASN A 271 21.73 2.16 -9.31
C ASN A 271 21.46 0.66 -9.20
N TRP A 272 20.71 0.10 -10.15
CA TRP A 272 20.27 -1.29 -10.13
C TRP A 272 20.86 -2.07 -11.30
N PRO A 273 22.19 -2.32 -11.30
CA PRO A 273 22.88 -2.97 -12.42
C PRO A 273 22.43 -4.42 -12.64
N ARG A 274 21.78 -5.04 -11.65
CA ARG A 274 21.33 -6.45 -11.67
C ARG A 274 19.82 -6.62 -11.88
N ILE A 275 19.09 -5.52 -12.12
CA ILE A 275 17.63 -5.57 -12.23
C ILE A 275 17.17 -6.51 -13.36
N LYS A 276 16.29 -7.45 -13.02
CA LYS A 276 15.67 -8.40 -13.95
C LYS A 276 14.20 -8.07 -14.18
N ARG A 277 13.48 -7.67 -13.13
CA ARG A 277 12.08 -7.28 -13.20
C ARG A 277 11.86 -5.92 -12.55
N LEU A 278 11.24 -5.01 -13.29
CA LEU A 278 10.85 -3.70 -12.85
C LEU A 278 9.36 -3.50 -13.13
N ASP A 279 8.58 -3.25 -12.09
CA ASP A 279 7.16 -2.91 -12.17
C ASP A 279 6.94 -1.63 -11.36
N ILE A 280 6.63 -0.54 -12.04
CA ILE A 280 6.38 0.76 -11.42
C ILE A 280 5.05 1.30 -11.90
N SER A 281 4.24 1.77 -10.96
CA SER A 281 2.98 2.42 -11.29
C SER A 281 2.58 3.60 -10.42
N HIS A 282 1.69 4.44 -10.97
CA HIS A 282 1.06 5.58 -10.32
C HIS A 282 2.03 6.70 -9.92
N ILE A 283 3.02 6.97 -10.77
CA ILE A 283 4.11 7.90 -10.52
C ILE A 283 4.26 8.90 -11.65
N SER A 284 4.83 10.07 -11.35
CA SER A 284 5.13 11.11 -12.32
C SER A 284 6.61 11.50 -12.27
N PHE A 285 7.16 11.85 -13.42
CA PHE A 285 8.53 12.30 -13.60
C PHE A 285 8.59 13.53 -14.52
N SER A 286 9.64 14.35 -14.39
CA SER A 286 10.14 15.16 -15.50
C SER A 286 11.01 14.31 -16.44
N GLN A 287 11.26 14.75 -17.67
CA GLN A 287 12.16 14.03 -18.59
C GLN A 287 13.54 13.81 -17.96
N VAL A 288 14.12 14.83 -17.32
CA VAL A 288 15.45 14.73 -16.70
C VAL A 288 15.46 13.68 -15.58
N GLU A 289 14.43 13.65 -14.75
CA GLU A 289 14.30 12.65 -13.68
C GLU A 289 14.14 11.24 -14.27
N LEU A 290 13.35 11.08 -15.33
CA LEU A 290 13.10 9.78 -15.95
C LEU A 290 14.31 9.27 -16.75
N GLU A 291 15.06 10.16 -17.39
CA GLU A 291 16.35 9.82 -18.03
C GLU A 291 17.35 9.35 -16.98
N LYS A 292 17.45 10.06 -15.84
CA LYS A 292 18.29 9.65 -14.71
C LYS A 292 17.84 8.31 -14.13
N PHE A 293 16.53 8.11 -13.97
CA PHE A 293 15.94 6.84 -13.56
C PHE A 293 16.36 5.71 -14.51
N CYS A 294 16.18 5.90 -15.82
CA CYS A 294 16.53 4.90 -16.81
C CYS A 294 18.04 4.64 -16.86
N SER A 295 18.88 5.67 -16.69
CA SER A 295 20.34 5.52 -16.77
C SER A 295 20.92 4.63 -15.68
N GLY A 296 20.32 4.64 -14.48
CA GLY A 296 20.70 3.79 -13.35
C GLY A 296 20.24 2.33 -13.46
N LEU A 297 19.46 1.96 -14.49
CA LEU A 297 19.03 0.58 -14.70
C LEU A 297 20.13 -0.25 -15.40
N GLY A 298 20.27 -1.51 -14.99
CA GLY A 298 21.13 -2.49 -15.64
C GLY A 298 20.74 -2.80 -17.09
N TYR A 299 21.64 -3.49 -17.78
CA TYR A 299 21.40 -3.99 -19.13
C TYR A 299 20.76 -5.38 -19.08
N LYS A 300 19.84 -5.66 -20.01
CA LYS A 300 19.10 -6.93 -20.18
C LYS A 300 17.99 -7.17 -19.15
N ILE A 301 17.23 -6.13 -18.82
CA ILE A 301 16.02 -6.25 -17.99
C ILE A 301 15.01 -7.18 -18.68
N GLU A 302 14.54 -8.20 -17.99
CA GLU A 302 13.70 -9.25 -18.56
C GLU A 302 12.21 -8.87 -18.56
N ASP A 303 11.73 -8.17 -17.54
CA ASP A 303 10.34 -7.71 -17.43
C ASP A 303 10.33 -6.22 -17.03
N ILE A 304 9.67 -5.40 -17.84
CA ILE A 304 9.48 -3.96 -17.58
C ILE A 304 8.00 -3.65 -17.66
N ARG A 305 7.41 -3.23 -16.55
CA ARG A 305 6.01 -2.78 -16.49
C ARG A 305 5.98 -1.36 -15.98
N LEU A 306 5.56 -0.45 -16.85
CA LEU A 306 5.37 0.97 -16.54
C LEU A 306 3.91 1.27 -16.78
N CYS A 307 3.15 1.46 -15.70
CA CYS A 307 1.71 1.62 -15.74
C CYS A 307 1.30 2.91 -15.04
N TYR A 308 0.33 3.66 -15.59
CA TYR A 308 -0.17 4.88 -14.94
C TYR A 308 1.00 5.83 -14.61
N MET A 309 1.73 6.26 -15.64
CA MET A 309 2.85 7.18 -15.48
C MET A 309 2.63 8.48 -16.23
N ASP A 310 2.92 9.60 -15.56
CA ASP A 310 2.79 10.93 -16.13
C ASP A 310 4.15 11.60 -16.35
N LEU A 311 4.39 12.06 -17.57
CA LEU A 311 5.55 12.88 -17.89
C LEU A 311 5.16 14.36 -17.79
N ARG A 312 5.51 14.98 -16.65
CA ARG A 312 5.15 16.36 -16.32
C ARG A 312 5.76 17.39 -17.27
N SER A 313 6.93 17.08 -17.82
CA SER A 313 7.65 17.94 -18.75
C SER A 313 8.63 17.14 -19.62
N GLY A 314 8.77 17.55 -20.88
CA GLY A 314 9.70 16.97 -21.84
C GLY A 314 9.10 15.87 -22.72
N SER A 315 9.94 14.94 -23.16
CA SER A 315 9.68 13.95 -24.21
C SER A 315 9.78 12.51 -23.76
N TRP A 316 8.85 11.69 -24.25
CA TRP A 316 8.94 10.24 -24.12
C TRP A 316 9.90 9.61 -25.13
N ALA A 317 10.19 10.27 -26.26
CA ALA A 317 10.98 9.67 -27.34
C ALA A 317 12.35 9.15 -26.86
N GLY A 318 13.14 9.99 -26.18
CA GLY A 318 14.44 9.58 -25.64
C GLY A 318 14.34 8.47 -24.60
N ILE A 319 13.31 8.51 -23.76
CA ILE A 319 13.02 7.48 -22.75
C ILE A 319 12.75 6.12 -23.39
N LEU A 320 11.95 6.08 -24.46
CA LEU A 320 11.66 4.84 -25.18
C LEU A 320 12.93 4.22 -25.77
N ASP A 321 13.85 5.05 -26.29
CA ASP A 321 15.14 4.57 -26.80
C ASP A 321 15.98 3.97 -25.67
N MET A 322 16.07 4.65 -24.52
CA MET A 322 16.79 4.15 -23.34
C MET A 322 16.22 2.84 -22.80
N LEU A 323 14.90 2.71 -22.74
CA LEU A 323 14.21 1.49 -22.30
C LEU A 323 14.45 0.34 -23.29
N ARG A 324 14.37 0.61 -24.60
CA ARG A 324 14.62 -0.38 -25.65
C ARG A 324 16.04 -0.93 -25.60
N GLU A 325 17.03 -0.08 -25.36
CA GLU A 325 18.44 -0.47 -25.24
C GLU A 325 18.71 -1.37 -24.04
N ARG A 326 18.01 -1.11 -22.92
CA ARG A 326 18.19 -1.85 -21.66
C ARG A 326 17.39 -3.13 -21.60
N ALA A 327 16.26 -3.20 -22.29
CA ALA A 327 15.43 -4.38 -22.26
C ALA A 327 16.11 -5.59 -22.92
N ALA A 328 15.92 -6.77 -22.33
CA ALA A 328 16.37 -8.01 -22.92
C ALA A 328 15.73 -8.21 -24.31
N LYS A 329 16.50 -8.77 -25.24
CA LYS A 329 16.02 -9.13 -26.60
C LYS A 329 15.37 -10.53 -26.64
N LYS A 330 15.09 -11.13 -25.49
CA LYS A 330 14.50 -12.48 -25.40
C LYS A 330 13.03 -12.41 -25.81
N ARG A 331 12.55 -13.37 -26.61
CA ARG A 331 11.14 -13.46 -27.06
C ARG A 331 10.10 -13.55 -25.92
N GLN A 332 10.53 -13.93 -24.72
CA GLN A 332 9.68 -14.10 -23.53
C GLN A 332 9.72 -12.89 -22.57
N SER A 333 10.47 -11.82 -22.89
CA SER A 333 10.45 -10.60 -22.07
C SER A 333 9.09 -9.92 -22.16
N CYS A 334 8.44 -9.68 -21.02
CA CYS A 334 7.21 -8.90 -20.98
C CYS A 334 7.58 -7.42 -20.83
N LYS A 335 7.29 -6.59 -21.84
CA LYS A 335 7.43 -5.13 -21.68
C LYS A 335 6.06 -4.54 -21.87
N TYR A 336 5.50 -4.07 -20.76
CA TYR A 336 4.13 -3.61 -20.65
C TYR A 336 4.15 -2.12 -20.34
N LEU A 337 3.71 -1.32 -21.32
CA LEU A 337 3.49 0.11 -21.17
C LEU A 337 1.99 0.34 -21.23
N TYR A 338 1.43 0.96 -20.19
CA TYR A 338 -0.02 1.16 -20.08
C TYR A 338 -0.33 2.49 -19.40
N GLU A 339 -1.32 3.21 -19.90
CA GLU A 339 -1.79 4.48 -19.32
C GLU A 339 -0.64 5.49 -19.07
N LEU A 340 0.18 5.70 -20.11
CA LEU A 340 1.23 6.72 -20.08
C LEU A 340 0.68 8.06 -20.59
N THR A 341 0.94 9.14 -19.85
CA THR A 341 0.46 10.50 -20.17
C THR A 341 1.60 11.52 -20.26
N GLY A 342 1.28 12.70 -20.80
CA GLY A 342 2.22 13.80 -20.98
C GLY A 342 3.08 13.70 -22.25
N GLY A 343 3.81 14.76 -22.56
CA GLY A 343 4.64 14.85 -23.77
C GLY A 343 3.85 14.60 -25.07
N GLU A 344 4.35 13.70 -25.91
CA GLU A 344 3.71 13.29 -27.17
C GLU A 344 2.46 12.42 -26.97
N LEU A 345 2.30 11.82 -25.78
CA LEU A 345 1.22 10.88 -25.47
C LEU A 345 -0.05 11.57 -24.96
N GLY A 346 0.04 12.84 -24.54
CA GLY A 346 -1.10 13.66 -24.13
C GLY A 346 -1.93 13.02 -23.01
N GLN A 347 -3.26 13.15 -23.08
CA GLN A 347 -4.21 12.63 -22.09
C GLN A 347 -4.61 11.14 -22.33
N GLN A 348 -3.67 10.27 -22.73
CA GLN A 348 -3.88 8.84 -23.05
C GLN A 348 -4.18 8.55 -24.53
N ASN A 349 -3.19 8.73 -25.41
CA ASN A 349 -3.29 8.23 -26.78
C ASN A 349 -3.00 6.71 -26.85
N THR A 350 -4.02 5.88 -26.65
CA THR A 350 -3.90 4.41 -26.57
C THR A 350 -3.14 3.80 -27.74
N ARG A 351 -3.38 4.27 -28.97
CA ARG A 351 -2.69 3.78 -30.16
C ARG A 351 -1.18 4.08 -30.11
N LEU A 352 -0.80 5.29 -29.70
CA LEU A 352 0.62 5.63 -29.57
C LEU A 352 1.30 4.86 -28.44
N ILE A 353 0.58 4.56 -27.35
CA ILE A 353 1.08 3.72 -26.26
C ILE A 353 1.34 2.29 -26.77
N GLU A 354 0.42 1.74 -27.56
CA GLU A 354 0.61 0.43 -28.20
C GLU A 354 1.80 0.41 -29.16
N GLU A 355 1.93 1.42 -30.03
CA GLU A 355 3.08 1.55 -30.94
C GLU A 355 4.41 1.70 -30.17
N SER A 356 4.39 2.44 -29.04
CA SER A 356 5.55 2.62 -28.16
C SER A 356 5.94 1.32 -27.44
N ARG A 357 4.94 0.56 -26.98
CA ARG A 357 5.13 -0.77 -26.38
C ARG A 357 5.74 -1.73 -27.40
N ASP A 358 5.21 -1.75 -28.61
CA ASP A 358 5.70 -2.58 -29.72
C ASP A 358 7.16 -2.21 -30.07
N TYR A 359 7.48 -0.91 -30.12
CA TYR A 359 8.84 -0.40 -30.32
C TYR A 359 9.83 -0.88 -29.24
N VAL A 360 9.50 -0.72 -27.96
CA VAL A 360 10.36 -1.15 -26.84
C VAL A 360 10.50 -2.68 -26.79
N ASN A 361 9.45 -3.41 -27.18
CA ASN A 361 9.51 -4.86 -27.38
C ASN A 361 10.36 -5.28 -28.57
N GLY A 362 10.61 -4.38 -29.52
CA GLY A 362 11.28 -4.71 -30.79
C GLY A 362 10.39 -5.60 -31.67
N VAL A 363 9.07 -5.46 -31.55
CA VAL A 363 8.06 -6.24 -32.27
C VAL A 363 7.25 -5.25 -33.10
N ARG A 364 7.02 -5.54 -34.39
CA ARG A 364 6.19 -4.75 -35.35
C ARG A 364 6.68 -3.33 -35.69
N VAL A 365 7.27 -2.60 -34.75
CA VAL A 365 7.69 -1.20 -34.90
C VAL A 365 9.21 -1.12 -34.70
N THR A 366 9.92 -0.68 -35.75
CA THR A 366 11.41 -0.61 -35.74
C THR A 366 11.94 0.77 -35.43
N GLU A 367 11.19 1.81 -35.81
CA GLU A 367 11.51 3.22 -35.59
C GLU A 367 10.72 3.77 -34.40
N ASN A 368 11.29 4.73 -33.68
CA ASN A 368 10.64 5.32 -32.53
C ASN A 368 9.39 6.12 -32.97
N PRO A 369 8.17 5.72 -32.57
CA PRO A 369 6.92 6.29 -33.07
C PRO A 369 6.68 7.73 -32.62
N LEU A 370 7.42 8.19 -31.61
CA LEU A 370 7.32 9.54 -31.04
C LEU A 370 8.33 10.51 -31.64
N ARG A 371 9.34 10.02 -32.37
CA ARG A 371 10.39 10.87 -32.93
C ARG A 371 9.84 11.80 -34.00
N GLY A 372 10.09 13.10 -33.87
CA GLY A 372 9.62 14.11 -34.82
C GLY A 372 8.15 14.51 -34.62
N ARG A 373 7.47 14.03 -33.58
CA ARG A 373 6.15 14.54 -33.18
C ARG A 373 6.32 15.73 -32.23
N SER A 374 5.44 16.71 -32.38
CA SER A 374 5.34 17.85 -31.47
C SER A 374 4.57 17.47 -30.21
N TYR A 375 4.96 17.98 -29.04
CA TYR A 375 4.24 17.76 -27.79
C TYR A 375 2.92 18.52 -27.78
N SER A 376 1.85 17.88 -27.30
CA SER A 376 0.58 18.56 -27.06
C SER A 376 0.68 19.18 -25.67
N THR A 377 0.69 20.52 -25.56
CA THR A 377 0.63 21.23 -24.27
C THR A 377 -0.69 21.03 -23.58
#